data_AF-A0A1L3SVW8-F1
#
_entry.id   AF-A0A1L3SVW8-F1
#
_cell.length_a   1.000
_cell.length_b   1.000
_cell.length_c   1.000
_cell.angle_alpha   90.00
_cell.angle_beta   90.00
_cell.angle_gamma   90.00
#
_symmetry.space_group_name_H-M   'P 1'
#
loop_
_entity.id
_entity.type
_entity.pdbx_description
1 polymer ?
#
loop_
_entity_poly.entity_id
_entity_poly.type
_entity_poly.pdbx_seq_one_letter_code
_entity_poly.pdbx_strand_id
1 'polypeptide(L)'
;MAEFDFDKATAELPILRGFIDFVNKQSSVYMDCLNGFEGNTVRIKRQVERVAFPTRKELRDGLEVVVWDSMEDPSQPDIIHSSIRKSSIYLKDNREAGFNEQQICWSIIVFIFAYWDEEVRPAIAKVRGVEPNDIKIDALGDLRILRKAIIHAKGIITATEHSKLKKMADLVEPGAKLVLNHDQMHKVFVLIKNAIGQIVLHYTGGSPGAPSPDSIVGVAIQDFGSGGKEKF
;
A
#
# COMPACT_ATOMS: atom_id res chain seq x y z
N MET A 1 -27.13 21.20 21.05
CA MET A 1 -25.66 21.16 21.18
C MET A 1 -25.36 19.93 22.01
N ALA A 2 -24.77 18.89 21.41
CA ALA A 2 -24.32 17.74 22.17
C ALA A 2 -23.18 18.20 23.07
N GLU A 3 -23.27 17.90 24.37
CA GLU A 3 -22.25 18.19 25.36
C GLU A 3 -20.92 17.58 24.91
N PHE A 4 -19.90 18.41 24.75
CA PHE A 4 -18.60 17.97 24.25
C PHE A 4 -17.89 17.19 25.36
N ASP A 5 -17.82 15.88 25.19
CA ASP A 5 -17.21 14.96 26.16
C ASP A 5 -15.68 14.99 26.03
N PHE A 6 -15.06 15.95 26.71
CA PHE A 6 -13.61 16.17 26.72
C PHE A 6 -12.82 14.94 27.19
N ASP A 7 -13.39 14.15 28.10
CA ASP A 7 -12.74 12.96 28.64
C ASP A 7 -12.66 11.86 27.57
N LYS A 8 -13.75 11.64 26.82
CA LYS A 8 -13.73 10.72 25.67
C LYS A 8 -12.80 11.19 24.57
N ALA A 9 -12.79 12.49 24.25
CA ALA A 9 -11.88 13.03 23.25
C ALA A 9 -10.40 12.79 23.64
N THR A 10 -10.06 13.05 24.91
CA THR A 10 -8.69 12.86 25.43
C THR A 10 -8.25 11.40 25.40
N ALA A 11 -9.17 10.46 25.62
CA ALA A 11 -8.89 9.03 25.55
C ALA A 11 -8.85 8.46 24.11
N GLU A 12 -9.69 8.97 23.20
CA GLU A 12 -9.81 8.43 21.84
C GLU A 12 -8.75 8.97 20.88
N LEU A 13 -8.37 10.25 20.99
CA LEU A 13 -7.42 10.90 20.08
C LEU A 13 -6.05 10.19 19.97
N PRO A 14 -5.43 9.71 21.06
CA PRO A 14 -4.19 8.93 20.98
C PRO A 14 -4.35 7.63 20.19
N ILE A 15 -5.49 6.96 20.30
CA ILE A 15 -5.80 5.71 19.58
C ILE A 15 -5.89 5.99 18.08
N LEU A 16 -6.63 7.04 17.69
CA LEU A 16 -6.79 7.44 16.30
C LEU A 16 -5.46 7.88 15.68
N ARG A 17 -4.66 8.65 16.42
CA ARG A 17 -3.30 9.06 15.99
C ARG A 17 -2.40 7.85 15.79
N GLY A 18 -2.38 6.92 16.75
CA GLY A 18 -1.61 5.68 16.65
C GLY A 18 -1.98 4.85 15.43
N PHE A 19 -3.27 4.80 15.08
CA PHE A 19 -3.72 4.11 13.88
C PHE A 19 -3.29 4.83 12.59
N ILE A 20 -3.35 6.17 12.54
CA ILE A 20 -2.82 6.95 11.40
C ILE A 20 -1.31 6.70 11.23
N ASP A 21 -0.55 6.71 12.31
CA ASP A 21 0.89 6.44 12.29
C ASP A 21 1.19 5.03 11.79
N PHE A 22 0.38 4.05 12.19
CA PHE A 22 0.46 2.69 11.66
C PHE A 22 0.20 2.66 10.14
N VAL A 23 -0.86 3.31 9.65
CA VAL A 23 -1.16 3.40 8.21
C VAL A 23 -0.04 4.10 7.44
N ASN A 24 0.57 5.15 8.02
CA ASN A 24 1.75 5.81 7.44
C ASN A 24 2.93 4.85 7.31
N LYS A 25 3.23 4.06 8.34
CA LYS A 25 4.28 3.04 8.28
C LYS A 25 4.02 2.00 7.20
N GLN A 26 2.77 1.56 7.02
CA GLN A 26 2.41 0.65 5.93
C GLN A 26 2.61 1.28 4.54
N SER A 27 2.30 2.58 4.40
CA SER A 27 2.60 3.33 3.18
C SER A 27 4.10 3.41 2.91
N SER A 28 4.95 3.58 3.94
CA SER A 28 6.40 3.54 3.77
C SER A 28 6.90 2.18 3.32
N VAL A 29 6.45 1.10 3.98
CA VAL A 29 6.80 -0.28 3.60
C VAL A 29 6.42 -0.56 2.14
N TYR A 30 5.25 -0.12 1.70
CA TYR A 30 4.83 -0.22 0.31
C TYR A 30 5.83 0.47 -0.64
N MET A 31 6.21 1.71 -0.36
CA MET A 31 7.18 2.45 -1.19
C MET A 31 8.56 1.79 -1.21
N ASP A 32 9.04 1.32 -0.06
CA ASP A 32 10.32 0.62 0.04
C ASP A 32 10.31 -0.69 -0.76
N CYS A 33 9.20 -1.43 -0.74
CA CYS A 33 9.02 -2.62 -1.58
C CYS A 33 9.04 -2.27 -3.07
N LEU A 34 8.32 -1.23 -3.52
CA LEU A 34 8.31 -0.82 -4.92
C LEU A 34 9.71 -0.40 -5.40
N ASN A 35 10.40 0.42 -4.61
CA ASN A 35 11.78 0.83 -4.90
C ASN A 35 12.71 -0.40 -5.00
N GLY A 36 12.52 -1.38 -4.11
CA GLY A 36 13.25 -2.65 -4.16
C GLY A 36 12.95 -3.47 -5.43
N PHE A 37 11.69 -3.53 -5.86
CA PHE A 37 11.29 -4.22 -7.09
C PHE A 37 11.85 -3.52 -8.33
N GLU A 38 11.80 -2.20 -8.38
CA GLU A 38 12.34 -1.41 -9.49
C GLU A 38 13.87 -1.54 -9.58
N GLY A 39 14.57 -1.35 -8.45
CA GLY A 39 16.04 -1.48 -8.40
C GLY A 39 16.51 -2.88 -8.83
N ASN A 40 15.82 -3.91 -8.37
CA ASN A 40 16.10 -5.27 -8.82
C ASN A 40 15.76 -5.49 -10.29
N THR A 41 14.65 -4.93 -10.79
CA THR A 41 14.28 -5.01 -12.22
C THR A 41 15.34 -4.38 -13.11
N VAL A 42 15.89 -3.23 -12.73
CA VAL A 42 17.00 -2.58 -13.45
C VAL A 42 18.26 -3.46 -13.43
N ARG A 43 18.60 -4.04 -12.28
CA ARG A 43 19.75 -4.96 -12.17
C ARG A 43 19.60 -6.16 -13.11
N ILE A 44 18.43 -6.77 -13.12
CA ILE A 44 18.12 -7.94 -13.95
C ILE A 44 18.09 -7.59 -15.44
N LYS A 45 17.50 -6.46 -15.83
CA LYS A 45 17.54 -5.98 -17.23
C LYS A 45 18.97 -5.81 -17.73
N ARG A 46 19.83 -5.16 -16.94
CA ARG A 46 21.26 -5.01 -17.26
C ARG A 46 22.00 -6.33 -17.37
N GLN A 47 21.57 -7.35 -16.61
CA GLN A 47 22.16 -8.69 -16.70
C GLN A 47 21.69 -9.40 -17.97
N VAL A 48 20.40 -9.32 -18.30
CA VAL A 48 19.85 -9.87 -19.55
C VAL A 48 20.54 -9.23 -20.77
N GLU A 49 20.73 -7.92 -20.78
CA GLU A 49 21.45 -7.23 -21.87
C GLU A 49 22.91 -7.71 -21.98
N ARG A 50 23.62 -7.84 -20.85
CA ARG A 50 25.00 -8.38 -20.83
C ARG A 50 25.08 -9.83 -21.33
N VAL A 51 24.08 -10.64 -21.01
CA VAL A 51 23.99 -12.03 -21.45
C VAL A 51 23.56 -12.13 -22.91
N ALA A 52 22.75 -11.21 -23.42
CA ALA A 52 22.30 -11.23 -24.82
C ALA A 52 23.35 -10.67 -25.79
N PHE A 53 24.21 -9.76 -25.32
CA PHE A 53 25.25 -9.11 -26.14
C PHE A 53 26.65 -9.51 -25.66
N PRO A 54 27.38 -10.35 -26.41
CA PRO A 54 28.69 -10.83 -25.98
C PRO A 54 29.71 -9.68 -25.96
N THR A 55 30.54 -9.66 -24.93
CA THR A 55 31.58 -8.62 -24.73
C THR A 55 32.67 -8.69 -25.79
N ARG A 56 32.97 -9.91 -26.29
CA ARG A 56 34.02 -10.11 -27.29
C ARG A 56 33.67 -11.23 -28.25
N LYS A 57 34.04 -11.03 -29.51
CA LYS A 57 34.07 -12.06 -30.55
C LYS A 57 35.52 -12.18 -31.01
N GLU A 58 36.09 -13.37 -30.94
CA GLU A 58 37.45 -13.65 -31.42
C GLU A 58 37.45 -14.89 -32.31
N LEU A 59 38.39 -14.94 -33.25
CA LEU A 59 38.61 -16.13 -34.08
C LEU A 59 39.66 -17.01 -33.42
N ARG A 60 39.28 -18.26 -33.10
CA ARG A 60 40.21 -19.30 -32.63
C ARG A 60 40.07 -20.51 -33.54
N ASP A 61 41.18 -20.96 -34.11
CA ASP A 61 41.23 -22.09 -35.06
C ASP A 61 40.27 -21.95 -36.26
N GLY A 62 40.05 -20.71 -36.74
CA GLY A 62 39.15 -20.41 -37.85
C GLY A 62 37.66 -20.44 -37.52
N LEU A 63 37.28 -20.71 -36.26
CA LEU A 63 35.91 -20.67 -35.76
C LEU A 63 35.68 -19.40 -34.94
N GLU A 64 34.51 -18.78 -35.12
CA GLU A 64 34.08 -17.62 -34.31
C GLU A 64 33.78 -18.09 -32.88
N VAL A 65 34.61 -17.66 -31.94
CA VAL A 65 34.41 -17.90 -30.50
C VAL A 65 33.74 -16.67 -29.90
N VAL A 66 32.58 -16.90 -29.29
CA VAL A 66 31.79 -15.87 -28.59
C VAL A 66 32.09 -15.97 -27.10
N VAL A 67 32.54 -14.86 -26.50
CA VAL A 67 32.87 -14.79 -25.07
C VAL A 67 31.82 -13.96 -24.34
N TRP A 68 31.20 -14.57 -23.33
CA TRP A 68 30.25 -13.93 -22.42
C TRP A 68 30.96 -13.55 -21.12
N ASP A 69 30.86 -12.28 -20.71
CA ASP A 69 31.43 -11.79 -19.44
C ASP A 69 30.32 -11.64 -18.40
N SER A 70 30.02 -12.75 -17.70
CA SER A 70 29.07 -12.80 -16.60
C SER A 70 29.76 -13.33 -15.35
N MET A 71 29.47 -12.73 -14.20
CA MET A 71 29.88 -13.24 -12.88
C MET A 71 29.06 -14.47 -12.46
N GLU A 72 27.97 -14.78 -13.17
CA GLU A 72 27.17 -16.00 -13.00
C GLU A 72 27.59 -17.07 -14.03
N ASP A 73 27.20 -18.32 -13.80
CA ASP A 73 27.59 -19.49 -14.59
C ASP A 73 27.40 -19.26 -16.10
N PRO A 74 28.50 -19.10 -16.89
CA PRO A 74 28.43 -18.87 -18.33
C PRO A 74 27.83 -20.04 -19.12
N SER A 75 27.71 -21.23 -18.51
CA SER A 75 27.05 -22.39 -19.12
C SER A 75 25.52 -22.35 -19.00
N GLN A 76 24.97 -21.49 -18.12
CA GLN A 76 23.53 -21.31 -17.91
C GLN A 76 23.13 -19.82 -17.96
N PRO A 77 23.39 -19.12 -19.08
CA PRO A 77 23.18 -17.67 -19.20
C PRO A 77 21.74 -17.21 -18.89
N ASP A 78 20.76 -18.08 -19.11
CA ASP A 78 19.34 -17.76 -18.97
C ASP A 78 18.81 -17.88 -17.52
N ILE A 79 19.64 -18.31 -16.58
CA ILE A 79 19.27 -18.57 -15.19
C ILE A 79 19.87 -17.51 -14.28
N ILE A 80 19.03 -16.78 -13.54
CA ILE A 80 19.48 -15.75 -12.60
C ILE A 80 19.38 -16.28 -11.16
N HIS A 81 20.51 -16.32 -10.47
CA HIS A 81 20.66 -16.98 -9.16
C HIS A 81 20.17 -16.15 -7.96
N SER A 82 18.98 -15.54 -8.02
CA SER A 82 18.26 -15.06 -6.81
C SER A 82 17.14 -16.01 -6.37
N SER A 83 16.53 -16.69 -7.33
CA SER A 83 15.45 -17.68 -7.19
C SER A 83 15.37 -18.42 -8.53
N ILE A 84 15.13 -19.74 -8.55
CA ILE A 84 15.09 -20.53 -9.80
C ILE A 84 13.84 -20.16 -10.61
N ARG A 85 13.94 -19.15 -11.47
CA ARG A 85 12.90 -18.72 -12.42
C ARG A 85 13.50 -18.02 -13.64
N LYS A 86 12.77 -18.04 -14.75
CA LYS A 86 13.18 -17.36 -15.99
C LYS A 86 13.16 -15.83 -15.80
N SER A 87 14.11 -15.13 -16.44
CA SER A 87 14.18 -13.67 -16.44
C SER A 87 12.89 -13.01 -16.94
N SER A 88 12.24 -13.57 -17.97
CA SER A 88 10.95 -13.06 -18.48
C SER A 88 9.82 -13.10 -17.45
N ILE A 89 9.76 -14.15 -16.62
CA ILE A 89 8.81 -14.28 -15.52
C ILE A 89 9.16 -13.26 -14.43
N TYR A 90 10.44 -13.15 -14.07
CA TYR A 90 10.91 -12.16 -13.10
C TYR A 90 10.46 -10.73 -13.47
N LEU A 91 10.69 -10.33 -14.72
CA LEU A 91 10.33 -8.99 -15.21
C LEU A 91 8.81 -8.80 -15.27
N LYS A 92 8.06 -9.84 -15.65
CA LYS A 92 6.59 -9.81 -15.66
C LYS A 92 6.02 -9.65 -14.23
N ASP A 93 6.61 -10.32 -13.25
CA ASP A 93 6.12 -10.30 -11.87
C ASP A 93 6.41 -8.97 -11.15
N ASN A 94 7.50 -8.30 -11.51
CA ASN A 94 7.93 -7.02 -10.93
C ASN A 94 7.52 -5.78 -11.73
N ARG A 95 6.82 -5.93 -12.86
CA ARG A 95 6.23 -4.77 -13.57
C ARG A 95 5.18 -4.07 -12.69
N GLU A 96 4.83 -2.84 -13.03
CA GLU A 96 3.71 -2.14 -12.39
C GLU A 96 2.41 -2.97 -12.48
N ALA A 97 1.69 -3.02 -11.36
CA ALA A 97 0.54 -3.87 -11.13
C ALA A 97 0.81 -5.38 -11.38
N GLY A 98 2.09 -5.78 -11.38
CA GLY A 98 2.55 -7.16 -11.48
C GLY A 98 2.26 -7.97 -10.22
N PHE A 99 2.57 -9.26 -10.26
CA PHE A 99 2.27 -10.17 -9.17
C PHE A 99 2.86 -9.71 -7.83
N ASN A 100 4.13 -9.29 -7.81
CA ASN A 100 4.81 -8.89 -6.59
C ASN A 100 4.18 -7.63 -5.97
N GLU A 101 3.83 -6.64 -6.80
CA GLU A 101 3.12 -5.45 -6.34
C GLU A 101 1.72 -5.81 -5.80
N GLN A 102 0.98 -6.70 -6.48
CA GLN A 102 -0.32 -7.13 -5.98
C GLN A 102 -0.23 -7.90 -4.65
N GLN A 103 0.80 -8.72 -4.46
CA GLN A 103 1.02 -9.40 -3.18
C GLN A 103 1.20 -8.39 -2.04
N ILE A 104 2.05 -7.37 -2.21
CA ILE A 104 2.24 -6.37 -1.15
C ILE A 104 0.98 -5.53 -0.92
N CYS A 105 0.27 -5.13 -1.97
CA CYS A 105 -1.01 -4.41 -1.85
C CYS A 105 -2.02 -5.22 -1.03
N TRP A 106 -2.20 -6.50 -1.36
CA TRP A 106 -3.14 -7.37 -0.66
C TRP A 106 -2.73 -7.62 0.79
N SER A 107 -1.45 -7.87 1.04
CA SER A 107 -0.93 -8.05 2.40
C SER A 107 -1.21 -6.82 3.25
N ILE A 108 -0.93 -5.62 2.74
CA ILE A 108 -1.16 -4.36 3.47
C ILE A 108 -2.65 -4.15 3.77
N ILE A 109 -3.53 -4.39 2.80
CA ILE A 109 -4.99 -4.30 3.00
C ILE A 109 -5.45 -5.22 4.13
N VAL A 110 -4.97 -6.47 4.11
CA VAL A 110 -5.28 -7.46 5.15
C VAL A 110 -4.75 -7.02 6.52
N PHE A 111 -3.50 -6.56 6.59
CA PHE A 111 -2.87 -6.12 7.84
C PHE A 111 -3.53 -4.89 8.43
N ILE A 112 -3.84 -3.87 7.62
CA ILE A 112 -4.54 -2.67 8.09
C ILE A 112 -5.90 -3.02 8.64
N PHE A 113 -6.67 -3.85 7.93
CA PHE A 113 -7.99 -4.23 8.43
C PHE A 113 -7.89 -5.09 9.69
N ALA A 114 -6.95 -6.03 9.77
CA ALA A 114 -6.78 -6.87 10.97
C ALA A 114 -6.45 -6.01 12.20
N TYR A 115 -5.45 -5.11 12.09
CA TYR A 115 -5.11 -4.22 13.19
C TYR A 115 -6.28 -3.29 13.59
N TRP A 116 -7.03 -2.81 12.59
CA TRP A 116 -8.23 -2.04 12.86
C TRP A 116 -9.30 -2.85 13.61
N ASP A 117 -9.60 -4.07 13.18
CA ASP A 117 -10.71 -4.88 13.70
C ASP A 117 -10.39 -5.49 15.08
N GLU A 118 -9.12 -5.86 15.31
CA GLU A 118 -8.68 -6.57 16.51
C GLU A 118 -8.23 -5.63 17.63
N GLU A 119 -7.63 -4.48 17.30
CA GLU A 119 -7.02 -3.59 18.30
C GLU A 119 -7.72 -2.23 18.38
N VAL A 120 -7.82 -1.54 17.25
CA VAL A 120 -8.23 -0.12 17.23
C VAL A 120 -9.73 0.04 17.47
N ARG A 121 -10.57 -0.71 16.74
CA ARG A 121 -12.03 -0.65 16.86
C ARG A 121 -12.49 -1.05 18.28
N PRO A 122 -12.02 -2.14 18.90
CA PRO A 122 -12.38 -2.47 20.28
C PRO A 122 -11.92 -1.41 21.29
N ALA A 123 -10.74 -0.82 21.11
CA ALA A 123 -10.25 0.24 21.99
C ALA A 123 -11.15 1.49 21.93
N ILE A 124 -11.55 1.91 20.73
CA ILE A 124 -12.50 3.02 20.55
C ILE A 124 -13.87 2.66 21.16
N ALA A 125 -14.34 1.42 20.99
CA ALA A 125 -15.62 0.95 21.51
C ALA A 125 -15.68 1.06 23.04
N LYS A 126 -14.60 0.65 23.70
CA LYS A 126 -14.42 0.77 25.15
C LYS A 126 -14.50 2.23 25.62
N VAL A 127 -13.84 3.17 24.93
CA VAL A 127 -13.90 4.60 25.26
C VAL A 127 -15.32 5.15 25.10
N ARG A 128 -16.02 4.71 24.05
CA ARG A 128 -17.38 5.19 23.74
C ARG A 128 -18.49 4.48 24.54
N GLY A 129 -18.19 3.35 25.20
CA GLY A 129 -19.17 2.54 25.92
C GLY A 129 -20.17 1.85 25.00
N VAL A 130 -19.74 1.46 23.80
CA VAL A 130 -20.57 0.78 22.79
C VAL A 130 -19.94 -0.55 22.38
N GLU A 131 -20.68 -1.37 21.64
CA GLU A 131 -20.11 -2.59 21.08
C GLU A 131 -19.18 -2.27 19.89
N PRO A 132 -18.09 -3.03 19.67
CA PRO A 132 -17.18 -2.78 18.56
C PRO A 132 -17.88 -2.71 17.19
N ASN A 133 -18.92 -3.53 16.99
CA ASN A 133 -19.68 -3.59 15.74
C ASN A 133 -20.57 -2.36 15.47
N ASP A 134 -20.78 -1.51 16.48
CA ASP A 134 -21.49 -0.24 16.33
C ASP A 134 -20.60 0.86 15.76
N ILE A 135 -19.28 0.68 15.78
CA ILE A 135 -18.32 1.60 15.16
C ILE A 135 -18.23 1.31 13.66
N LYS A 136 -19.07 2.02 12.91
CA LYS A 136 -19.17 1.91 11.45
C LYS A 136 -18.48 3.09 10.78
N ILE A 137 -17.40 2.79 10.06
CA ILE A 137 -16.64 3.75 9.25
C ILE A 137 -16.63 3.22 7.82
N ASP A 138 -17.13 3.99 6.87
CA ASP A 138 -17.37 3.53 5.50
C ASP A 138 -16.08 3.00 4.83
N ALA A 139 -14.96 3.73 4.91
CA ALA A 139 -13.69 3.29 4.33
C ALA A 139 -13.17 1.96 4.93
N LEU A 140 -13.41 1.72 6.22
CA LEU A 140 -12.99 0.50 6.89
C LEU A 140 -13.99 -0.65 6.65
N GLY A 141 -15.26 -0.31 6.40
CA GLY A 141 -16.26 -1.23 5.89
C GLY A 141 -15.93 -1.72 4.48
N ASP A 142 -15.44 -0.84 3.62
CA ASP A 142 -14.96 -1.18 2.28
C ASP A 142 -13.72 -2.08 2.35
N LEU A 143 -12.73 -1.73 3.19
CA LEU A 143 -11.56 -2.58 3.44
C LEU A 143 -11.93 -4.00 3.90
N ARG A 144 -12.98 -4.15 4.71
CA ARG A 144 -13.49 -5.47 5.11
C ARG A 144 -13.91 -6.30 3.90
N ILE A 145 -14.59 -5.66 2.94
CA ILE A 145 -15.04 -6.31 1.70
C ILE A 145 -13.82 -6.70 0.86
N LEU A 146 -12.86 -5.79 0.68
CA LEU A 146 -11.62 -6.08 -0.06
C LEU A 146 -10.83 -7.23 0.57
N ARG A 147 -10.62 -7.21 1.90
CA ARG A 147 -9.97 -8.30 2.64
C ARG A 147 -10.68 -9.63 2.43
N LYS A 148 -12.00 -9.66 2.53
CA LYS A 148 -12.78 -10.88 2.31
C LYS A 148 -12.55 -11.43 0.90
N ALA A 149 -12.56 -10.57 -0.11
CA ALA A 149 -12.28 -10.97 -1.49
C ALA A 149 -10.86 -11.54 -1.63
N ILE A 150 -9.85 -10.89 -1.05
CA ILE A 150 -8.45 -11.35 -1.05
C ILE A 150 -8.32 -12.74 -0.44
N ILE A 151 -8.83 -12.94 0.78
CA ILE A 151 -8.62 -14.17 1.55
C ILE A 151 -9.48 -15.33 1.03
N HIS A 152 -10.75 -15.07 0.70
CA HIS A 152 -11.73 -16.13 0.45
C HIS A 152 -12.15 -16.27 -1.01
N ALA A 153 -11.96 -15.24 -1.84
CA ALA A 153 -12.42 -15.23 -3.23
C ALA A 153 -11.25 -15.08 -4.24
N LYS A 154 -10.01 -15.38 -3.82
CA LYS A 154 -8.80 -15.26 -4.66
C LYS A 154 -8.62 -13.86 -5.27
N GLY A 155 -9.10 -12.85 -4.53
CA GLY A 155 -9.11 -11.44 -4.95
C GLY A 155 -10.28 -11.06 -5.87
N ILE A 156 -11.26 -11.93 -6.15
CA ILE A 156 -12.39 -11.58 -7.02
C ILE A 156 -13.48 -10.88 -6.21
N ILE A 157 -13.90 -9.69 -6.65
CA ILE A 157 -14.98 -8.93 -6.01
C ILE A 157 -16.26 -9.16 -6.79
N THR A 158 -17.27 -9.78 -6.18
CA THR A 158 -18.56 -10.01 -6.86
C THR A 158 -19.32 -8.69 -7.08
N ALA A 159 -20.23 -8.65 -8.05
CA ALA A 159 -21.09 -7.47 -8.27
C ALA A 159 -21.89 -7.09 -7.00
N THR A 160 -22.35 -8.08 -6.24
CA THR A 160 -23.04 -7.88 -4.96
C THR A 160 -22.13 -7.26 -3.90
N GLU A 161 -20.85 -7.64 -3.84
CA GLU A 161 -19.89 -7.04 -2.92
C GLU A 161 -19.48 -5.62 -3.36
N HIS A 162 -19.28 -5.42 -4.66
CA HIS A 162 -18.99 -4.12 -5.26
C HIS A 162 -20.09 -3.09 -4.93
N SER A 163 -21.37 -3.47 -5.06
CA SER A 163 -22.50 -2.59 -4.74
C SER A 163 -22.56 -2.11 -3.28
N LYS A 164 -21.82 -2.75 -2.37
CA LYS A 164 -21.75 -2.38 -0.95
C LYS A 164 -20.61 -1.41 -0.66
N LEU A 165 -19.70 -1.21 -1.60
CA LEU A 165 -18.59 -0.26 -1.46
C LEU A 165 -19.12 1.16 -1.51
N LYS A 166 -18.63 2.01 -0.61
CA LYS A 166 -19.09 3.40 -0.49
C LYS A 166 -18.02 4.44 -0.84
N LYS A 167 -16.76 4.12 -0.56
CA LYS A 167 -15.60 5.01 -0.69
C LYS A 167 -14.57 4.48 -1.69
N MET A 168 -14.51 3.16 -1.91
CA MET A 168 -13.50 2.50 -2.74
C MET A 168 -14.08 1.85 -4.01
N ALA A 169 -15.34 2.14 -4.36
CA ALA A 169 -16.03 1.53 -5.49
C ALA A 169 -15.38 1.83 -6.85
N ASP A 170 -14.77 3.01 -7.00
CA ASP A 170 -14.05 3.47 -8.19
C ASP A 170 -12.66 2.84 -8.34
N LEU A 171 -12.14 2.21 -7.28
CA LEU A 171 -10.83 1.57 -7.29
C LEU A 171 -10.89 0.13 -7.81
N VAL A 172 -12.08 -0.43 -7.96
CA VAL A 172 -12.28 -1.86 -8.22
C VAL A 172 -13.39 -2.11 -9.23
N GLU A 173 -13.22 -3.14 -10.05
CA GLU A 173 -14.21 -3.54 -11.05
C GLU A 173 -15.02 -4.75 -10.58
N PRO A 174 -16.35 -4.75 -10.75
CA PRO A 174 -17.19 -5.87 -10.36
C PRO A 174 -16.92 -7.10 -11.25
N GLY A 175 -16.76 -8.26 -10.61
CA GLY A 175 -16.46 -9.54 -11.26
C GLY A 175 -14.99 -9.71 -11.65
N ALA A 176 -14.17 -8.67 -11.53
CA ALA A 176 -12.76 -8.72 -11.83
C ALA A 176 -11.93 -9.12 -10.61
N LYS A 177 -10.68 -9.51 -10.88
CA LYS A 177 -9.68 -9.68 -9.84
C LYS A 177 -9.22 -8.31 -9.36
N LEU A 178 -9.12 -8.14 -8.05
CA LEU A 178 -8.59 -6.96 -7.38
C LEU A 178 -7.13 -6.77 -7.81
N VAL A 179 -6.92 -5.80 -8.68
CA VAL A 179 -5.61 -5.35 -9.14
C VAL A 179 -5.54 -3.86 -8.89
N LEU A 180 -4.66 -3.43 -7.99
CA LEU A 180 -4.44 -2.03 -7.67
C LEU A 180 -3.10 -1.59 -8.24
N ASN A 181 -3.10 -0.55 -9.07
CA ASN A 181 -1.87 0.15 -9.44
C ASN A 181 -1.42 1.10 -8.30
N HIS A 182 -0.30 1.78 -8.53
CA HIS A 182 0.28 2.69 -7.55
C HIS A 182 -0.70 3.78 -7.08
N ASP A 183 -1.35 4.46 -8.01
CA ASP A 183 -2.30 5.53 -7.71
C ASP A 183 -3.51 5.02 -6.94
N GLN A 184 -4.03 3.84 -7.30
CA GLN A 184 -5.14 3.22 -6.61
C GLN A 184 -4.77 2.80 -5.19
N MET A 185 -3.59 2.21 -4.98
CA MET A 185 -3.13 1.87 -3.63
C MET A 185 -2.88 3.14 -2.78
N HIS A 186 -2.34 4.19 -3.38
CA HIS A 186 -2.21 5.50 -2.73
C HIS A 186 -3.58 6.05 -2.30
N LYS A 187 -4.58 5.99 -3.20
CA LYS A 187 -5.97 6.38 -2.88
C LYS A 187 -6.55 5.57 -1.72
N VAL A 188 -6.27 4.27 -1.62
CA VAL A 188 -6.68 3.46 -0.46
C VAL A 188 -6.12 4.06 0.84
N PHE A 189 -4.82 4.37 0.91
CA PHE A 189 -4.22 4.99 2.09
C PHE A 189 -4.87 6.35 2.43
N VAL A 190 -5.11 7.18 1.42
CA VAL A 190 -5.74 8.50 1.61
C VAL A 190 -7.15 8.37 2.15
N LEU A 191 -7.98 7.47 1.57
CA LEU A 191 -9.36 7.26 2.01
C LEU A 191 -9.42 6.78 3.47
N ILE A 192 -8.49 5.93 3.90
CA ILE A 192 -8.39 5.47 5.28
C ILE A 192 -8.02 6.63 6.21
N LYS A 193 -6.95 7.38 5.88
CA LYS A 193 -6.49 8.52 6.69
C LYS A 193 -7.56 9.61 6.79
N ASN A 194 -8.25 9.91 5.69
CA ASN A 194 -9.34 10.89 5.66
C ASN A 194 -10.50 10.44 6.55
N ALA A 195 -10.88 9.15 6.50
CA ALA A 195 -11.95 8.64 7.36
C ALA A 195 -11.63 8.76 8.85
N ILE A 196 -10.38 8.54 9.26
CA ILE A 196 -9.94 8.73 10.64
C ILE A 196 -9.79 10.23 10.98
N GLY A 197 -9.27 11.02 10.04
CA GLY A 197 -9.15 12.47 10.17
C GLY A 197 -10.50 13.17 10.40
N GLN A 198 -11.57 12.68 9.77
CA GLN A 198 -12.94 13.16 10.02
C GLN A 198 -13.39 12.93 11.47
N ILE A 199 -13.01 11.80 12.08
CA ILE A 199 -13.29 11.53 13.49
C ILE A 199 -12.47 12.46 14.39
N VAL A 200 -11.20 12.67 14.07
CA VAL A 200 -10.34 13.60 14.81
C VAL A 200 -10.90 15.02 14.76
N LEU A 201 -11.31 15.50 13.58
CA LEU A 201 -11.90 16.84 13.41
C LEU A 201 -13.28 16.99 14.07
N HIS A 202 -14.03 15.91 14.25
CA HIS A 202 -15.24 15.98 15.07
C HIS A 202 -14.92 16.45 16.50
N TYR A 203 -13.76 16.04 17.04
CA TYR A 203 -13.27 16.50 18.34
C TYR A 203 -12.54 17.84 18.28
N THR A 204 -11.75 18.12 17.24
CA THR A 204 -10.86 19.29 17.22
C THR A 204 -11.33 20.45 16.35
N GLY A 205 -12.43 20.28 15.61
CA GLY A 205 -12.95 21.24 14.63
C GLY A 205 -13.43 22.58 15.20
N GLY A 206 -13.64 22.66 16.52
CA GLY A 206 -13.95 23.92 17.22
C GLY A 206 -12.71 24.75 17.57
N SER A 207 -11.49 24.23 17.39
CA SER A 207 -10.26 24.92 17.72
C SER A 207 -9.90 25.98 16.65
N PRO A 208 -9.30 27.12 17.04
CA PRO A 208 -8.87 28.14 16.09
C PRO A 208 -7.93 27.56 15.02
N GLY A 209 -8.33 27.63 13.75
CA GLY A 209 -7.53 27.14 12.61
C GLY A 209 -7.80 25.71 12.16
N ALA A 210 -8.77 24.99 12.73
CA ALA A 210 -9.12 23.65 12.29
C ALA A 210 -9.83 23.67 10.90
N PRO A 211 -9.40 22.85 9.93
CA PRO A 211 -10.07 22.75 8.63
C PRO A 211 -11.44 22.07 8.76
N SER A 212 -12.37 22.33 7.84
CA SER A 212 -13.67 21.64 7.85
C SER A 212 -13.48 20.15 7.48
N PRO A 213 -14.23 19.21 8.08
CA PRO A 213 -14.12 17.78 7.79
C PRO A 213 -14.27 17.42 6.30
N ASP A 214 -15.08 18.18 5.58
CA ASP A 214 -15.33 17.99 4.14
C ASP A 214 -14.22 18.58 3.24
N SER A 215 -13.34 19.41 3.80
CA SER A 215 -12.21 20.03 3.06
C SER A 215 -10.92 19.19 3.07
N ILE A 216 -10.89 18.04 3.75
CA ILE A 216 -9.72 17.16 3.75
C ILE A 216 -9.63 16.41 2.41
N VAL A 217 -8.78 16.92 1.51
CA VAL A 217 -8.47 16.27 0.21
C VAL A 217 -7.21 15.38 0.29
N GLY A 218 -6.42 15.50 1.36
CA GLY A 218 -5.30 14.62 1.66
C GLY A 218 -4.66 14.98 2.99
N VAL A 219 -4.71 14.07 3.96
CA VAL A 219 -4.02 14.26 5.24
C VAL A 219 -2.53 13.91 5.07
N ALA A 220 -1.70 14.91 4.78
CA ALA A 220 -0.31 14.88 5.20
C ALA A 220 -0.27 15.46 6.61
N ILE A 221 -0.21 14.61 7.64
CA ILE A 221 0.16 15.07 9.00
C ILE A 221 1.67 15.29 8.99
N GLN A 222 2.13 16.36 8.34
CA GLN A 222 3.41 16.94 8.70
C GLN A 222 3.13 17.92 9.83
N ASP A 223 3.64 17.58 11.01
CA ASP A 223 3.66 18.45 12.18
C ASP A 223 4.64 19.61 11.89
N PHE A 224 4.19 20.61 11.14
CA PHE A 224 4.87 21.91 11.12
C PHE A 224 4.48 22.62 12.41
N GLY A 225 5.16 22.22 13.49
CA GLY A 225 5.29 23.07 14.66
C GLY A 225 5.64 24.48 14.19
N SER A 226 4.81 25.44 14.57
CA SER A 226 5.02 26.85 14.33
C SER A 226 6.43 27.26 14.77
N GLY A 227 7.32 27.45 13.80
CA GLY A 227 8.71 27.80 14.06
C GLY A 227 9.36 28.42 12.84
N GLY A 228 9.32 29.76 12.78
CA GLY A 228 10.36 30.57 12.15
C GLY A 228 10.44 30.54 10.62
N LYS A 229 10.10 31.68 10.01
CA LYS A 229 10.67 32.09 8.73
C LYS A 229 12.20 32.05 8.84
N GLU A 230 12.88 31.20 8.07
CA GLU A 230 14.21 31.55 7.56
C GLU A 230 14.30 31.18 6.08
N LYS A 231 14.62 32.22 5.31
CA LYS A 231 15.04 32.16 3.91
C LYS A 231 16.38 31.45 3.86
N PHE A 232 16.58 30.54 2.90
CA PHE A 232 17.66 30.57 1.92
C PHE A 232 17.25 29.73 0.71
#